data_AF-A0A8B5X4K8-F1
#
_entry.id   AF-A0A8B5X4K8-F1
#
_cell.length_a   1.000
_cell.length_b   1.000
_cell.length_c   1.000
_cell.angle_alpha   90.00
_cell.angle_beta   90.00
_cell.angle_gamma   90.00
#
_symmetry.space_group_name_H-M   'P 1'
#
loop_
_entity.id
_entity.type
_entity.pdbx_description
1 polymer ?
#
loop_
_entity_poly.entity_id
_entity_poly.type
_entity_poly.pdbx_seq_one_letter_code
_entity_poly.pdbx_strand_id
1 'polypeptide(L)'
;LFLHNTHPVNGGMFDGWGRPVVLFPDDGHPTMCNAVLDVTGDCRDEIVAWNADEIWIYTQEDSPRTGRLYKPVRNSLCNSSNYQASISLPGWSE
;
A
#
# COMPACT_ATOMS: atom_id res chain seq x y z
N LEU A 1 -7.14 -7.94 2.36
CA LEU A 1 -7.42 -6.81 1.46
C LEU A 1 -6.36 -6.80 0.38
N PHE A 2 -6.67 -6.36 -0.83
CA PHE A 2 -5.67 -6.08 -1.86
C PHE A 2 -5.91 -4.70 -2.46
N LEU A 3 -4.84 -3.98 -2.79
CA LEU A 3 -4.91 -2.71 -3.50
C LEU A 3 -5.00 -2.98 -5.01
N HIS A 4 -5.99 -2.40 -5.67
CA HIS A 4 -6.11 -2.51 -7.13
C HIS A 4 -5.47 -1.33 -7.85
N ASN A 5 -5.94 -0.11 -7.54
CA ASN A 5 -5.41 1.16 -8.05
C ASN A 5 -5.88 2.28 -7.10
N THR A 6 -5.22 3.43 -7.09
CA THR A 6 -5.59 4.56 -6.23
C THR A 6 -6.68 5.46 -6.83
N HIS A 7 -7.13 5.22 -8.06
CA HIS A 7 -8.15 6.04 -8.71
C HIS A 7 -9.43 6.19 -7.85
N PRO A 8 -9.93 7.41 -7.61
CA PRO A 8 -11.03 7.67 -6.66
C PRO A 8 -12.33 6.90 -6.95
N VAL A 9 -12.67 6.76 -8.24
CA VAL A 9 -13.89 6.09 -8.71
C VAL A 9 -13.68 4.63 -9.13
N ASN A 10 -12.62 4.35 -9.91
CA ASN A 10 -12.42 3.05 -10.55
C ASN A 10 -11.46 2.13 -9.79
N GLY A 11 -10.84 2.61 -8.71
CA GLY A 11 -9.85 1.90 -7.92
C GLY A 11 -10.36 1.49 -6.54
N GLY A 12 -9.44 1.48 -5.58
CA GLY A 12 -9.70 1.15 -4.18
C GLY A 12 -8.97 -0.09 -3.69
N MET A 13 -9.18 -0.36 -2.41
CA MET A 13 -8.79 -1.62 -1.76
C MET A 13 -10.00 -2.52 -1.66
N PHE A 14 -9.80 -3.78 -2.03
CA PHE A 14 -10.87 -4.76 -2.15
C PHE A 14 -10.70 -5.88 -1.12
N ASP A 15 -11.81 -6.46 -0.69
CA ASP A 15 -11.81 -7.66 0.14
C ASP A 15 -11.61 -8.95 -0.67
N GLY A 16 -11.58 -10.09 0.01
CA GLY A 16 -11.41 -11.41 -0.62
C GLY A 16 -12.58 -11.83 -1.52
N TRP A 17 -13.67 -11.07 -1.54
CA TRP A 17 -14.84 -11.29 -2.39
C TRP A 17 -14.91 -10.28 -3.55
N GLY A 18 -13.90 -9.42 -3.71
CA GLY A 18 -13.85 -8.43 -4.79
C GLY A 18 -14.78 -7.23 -4.57
N ARG A 19 -15.18 -6.94 -3.32
CA ARG A 19 -15.95 -5.73 -2.99
C ARG A 19 -15.01 -4.60 -2.57
N PRO A 20 -15.23 -3.36 -3.02
CA PRO A 20 -14.44 -2.23 -2.55
C PRO A 20 -14.76 -1.96 -1.08
N VAL A 21 -13.74 -1.87 -0.24
CA VAL A 21 -13.88 -1.59 1.20
C VAL A 21 -13.23 -0.27 1.62
N VAL A 22 -12.27 0.21 0.83
CA VAL A 22 -11.64 1.52 1.01
C VAL A 22 -11.54 2.16 -0.36
N LEU A 23 -12.10 3.36 -0.48
CA LEU A 23 -11.96 4.23 -1.65
C LEU A 23 -10.96 5.33 -1.33
N PHE A 24 -10.26 5.80 -2.36
CA PHE A 24 -9.34 6.91 -2.24
C PHE A 24 -10.08 8.24 -2.44
N PRO A 25 -9.68 9.31 -1.73
CA PRO A 25 -10.23 10.63 -1.95
C PRO A 25 -9.87 11.16 -3.34
N ASP A 26 -10.70 12.05 -3.88
CA ASP A 26 -10.40 12.80 -5.09
C ASP A 26 -9.65 14.11 -4.73
N ASP A 27 -8.44 13.96 -4.21
CA ASP A 27 -7.58 15.04 -3.68
C ASP A 27 -6.48 15.49 -4.66
N GLY A 28 -6.49 14.96 -5.88
CA GLY A 28 -5.55 15.30 -6.95
C GLY A 28 -4.30 14.42 -7.03
N HIS A 29 -4.19 13.39 -6.19
CA HIS A 29 -3.06 12.46 -6.25
C HIS A 29 -2.97 11.73 -7.61
N PRO A 30 -1.76 11.31 -8.01
CA PRO A 30 -1.56 10.58 -9.26
C PRO A 30 -2.10 9.15 -9.19
N THR A 31 -2.66 8.65 -10.30
CA THR A 31 -3.28 7.31 -10.37
C THR A 31 -2.58 6.35 -11.34
N MET A 32 -1.45 6.76 -11.94
CA MET A 32 -0.76 6.02 -13.00
C MET A 32 -0.14 4.72 -12.49
N CYS A 33 0.53 4.76 -11.34
CA CYS A 33 1.16 3.60 -10.71
C CYS A 33 0.96 3.65 -9.19
N ASN A 34 0.99 2.49 -8.55
CA ASN A 34 0.91 2.38 -7.09
C ASN A 34 1.75 1.21 -6.57
N ALA A 35 2.13 1.30 -5.29
CA ALA A 35 2.80 0.26 -4.54
C ALA A 35 2.41 0.36 -3.06
N VAL A 36 2.59 -0.75 -2.34
CA VAL A 36 2.35 -0.84 -0.90
C VAL A 36 3.67 -1.22 -0.25
N LEU A 37 4.26 -0.29 0.51
CA LEU A 37 5.64 -0.36 1.00
C LEU A 37 5.73 0.19 2.43
N ASP A 38 6.51 -0.49 3.29
CA ASP A 38 6.94 0.05 4.59
C ASP A 38 8.07 1.06 4.37
N VAL A 39 7.71 2.33 4.18
CA VAL A 39 8.67 3.44 3.97
C VAL A 39 9.00 4.16 5.27
N THR A 40 8.14 4.07 6.29
CA THR A 40 8.38 4.68 7.61
C THR A 40 9.20 3.79 8.55
N GLY A 41 9.32 2.49 8.26
CA GLY A 41 10.12 1.53 9.00
C GLY A 41 9.44 0.96 10.23
N ASP A 42 8.12 1.15 10.38
CA ASP A 42 7.33 0.67 11.51
C ASP A 42 6.60 -0.65 11.23
N CYS A 43 6.89 -1.29 10.09
CA CYS A 43 6.28 -2.52 9.57
C CYS A 43 4.84 -2.43 9.06
N ARG A 44 4.19 -1.27 9.18
CA ARG A 44 2.93 -0.99 8.49
C ARG A 44 3.27 -0.38 7.15
N ASP A 45 2.56 -0.82 6.10
CA ASP A 45 2.83 -0.26 4.79
C ASP A 45 2.09 1.07 4.61
N GLU A 46 2.74 1.96 3.88
CA GLU A 46 2.13 3.10 3.22
C GLU A 46 1.64 2.72 1.82
N ILE A 47 0.66 3.48 1.33
CA ILE A 47 0.26 3.44 -0.08
C ILE A 47 1.03 4.53 -0.82
N VAL A 48 1.87 4.13 -1.76
CA VAL A 48 2.62 5.03 -2.62
C VAL A 48 1.93 5.11 -3.96
N ALA A 49 1.62 6.32 -4.43
CA ALA A 49 0.99 6.59 -5.72
C ALA A 49 1.85 7.56 -6.52
N TRP A 50 2.05 7.34 -7.81
CA TRP A 50 2.90 8.22 -8.61
C TRP A 50 2.55 8.28 -10.09
N ASN A 51 3.05 9.32 -10.74
CA ASN A 51 3.12 9.49 -12.19
C ASN A 51 4.56 9.93 -12.57
N ALA A 52 4.75 10.57 -13.73
CA ALA A 52 6.06 11.03 -14.17
C ALA A 52 6.57 12.27 -13.40
N ASP A 53 5.69 13.02 -12.75
CA ASP A 53 5.96 14.34 -12.20
C ASP A 53 6.00 14.36 -10.66
N GLU A 54 5.25 13.46 -10.01
CA GLU A 54 5.09 13.47 -8.56
C GLU A 54 4.90 12.07 -7.94
N ILE A 55 5.22 11.98 -6.66
CA ILE A 55 5.00 10.80 -5.80
C ILE A 55 4.26 11.26 -4.55
N TRP A 56 3.16 10.58 -4.24
CA TRP A 56 2.33 10.80 -3.07
C TRP A 56 2.39 9.56 -2.17
N ILE A 57 2.38 9.79 -0.86
CA ILE A 57 2.46 8.73 0.15
C ILE A 57 1.32 8.93 1.13
N TYR A 58 0.39 7.98 1.18
CA TYR A 58 -0.63 7.90 2.21
C TYR A 58 -0.07 7.07 3.38
N THR A 59 0.08 7.73 4.52
CA THR A 59 0.49 7.11 5.79
C THR A 59 -0.56 7.34 6.87
N GLN A 60 -0.47 6.57 7.94
CA GLN A 60 -1.35 6.65 9.09
C GLN A 60 -1.02 7.89 9.92
N GLU A 61 -2.04 8.53 10.52
CA GLU A 61 -1.86 9.72 11.38
C GLU A 61 -0.91 9.48 12.55
N ASP A 62 -0.84 8.23 13.05
CA ASP A 62 0.00 7.80 14.17
C ASP A 62 1.35 7.17 13.73
N SER A 63 1.79 7.39 12.49
CA SER A 63 3.08 6.90 11.99
C SER A 63 4.26 7.80 12.36
N PRO A 64 5.43 7.23 12.70
CA PRO A 64 5.68 5.81 12.92
C PRO A 64 5.16 5.36 14.30
N ARG A 65 4.61 4.14 14.37
CA ARG A 65 4.12 3.55 15.62
C ARG A 65 5.20 2.72 16.29
N THR A 66 5.26 2.83 17.61
CA THR A 66 6.23 2.10 18.43
C THR A 66 5.61 0.86 19.08
N GLY A 67 6.47 -0.04 19.53
CA GLY A 67 6.09 -1.27 20.24
C GLY A 67 6.00 -2.50 19.34
N ARG A 68 5.36 -3.56 19.86
CA ARG A 68 5.20 -4.82 19.14
C ARG A 68 4.11 -4.67 18.08
N LEU A 69 4.51 -4.81 16.82
CA LEU A 69 3.64 -4.76 15.66
C LEU A 69 3.76 -6.05 14.84
N TYR A 70 2.71 -6.36 14.08
CA TYR A 70 2.68 -7.52 13.21
C TYR A 70 3.49 -7.25 11.93
N LYS A 71 4.56 -8.02 11.71
CA LYS A 71 5.51 -7.83 10.59
C LYS A 71 5.41 -8.95 9.55
N PRO A 72 4.53 -8.85 8.54
CA PRO A 72 4.40 -9.89 7.52
C PRO A 72 5.67 -10.08 6.68
N VAL A 73 5.83 -11.27 6.10
CA VAL A 73 6.88 -11.56 5.12
C VAL A 73 6.44 -11.04 3.75
N ARG A 74 7.30 -10.26 3.08
CA ARG A 74 7.02 -9.59 1.81
C ARG A 74 7.93 -10.07 0.69
N ASN A 75 7.50 -9.80 -0.55
CA ASN A 75 8.34 -9.93 -1.72
C ASN A 75 9.62 -9.08 -1.55
N SER A 76 10.74 -9.58 -2.06
CA SER A 76 11.98 -8.80 -2.11
C SER A 76 11.82 -7.60 -3.04
N LEU A 77 12.38 -6.45 -2.64
CA LEU A 77 12.39 -5.23 -3.43
C LEU A 77 13.40 -5.27 -4.59
N CYS A 78 14.37 -6.21 -4.58
CA CYS A 78 15.46 -6.22 -5.56
C CYS A 78 15.03 -6.43 -7.02
N ASN A 79 13.78 -6.82 -7.28
CA ASN A 79 13.17 -6.93 -8.60
C ASN A 79 11.70 -6.47 -8.58
N SER A 80 11.41 -5.42 -7.82
CA SER A 80 10.06 -4.86 -7.80
C SER A 80 9.70 -4.23 -9.15
N SER A 81 8.42 -4.34 -9.53
CA SER A 81 7.89 -3.87 -10.81
C SER A 81 6.46 -3.39 -10.62
N ASN A 82 6.04 -2.42 -11.43
CA ASN A 82 4.67 -1.87 -11.42
C ASN A 82 3.60 -2.92 -11.79
N TYR A 83 4.02 -4.07 -12.33
CA TYR A 83 3.14 -5.18 -12.71
C TYR A 83 3.28 -6.39 -11.77
N GLN A 84 4.05 -6.26 -10.69
CA GLN A 84 4.23 -7.31 -9.71
C GLN A 84 2.98 -7.46 -8.83
N ALA A 85 2.55 -8.70 -8.61
CA ALA A 85 1.64 -9.00 -7.53
C ALA A 85 2.41 -9.03 -6.20
N SER A 86 2.18 -8.01 -5.36
CA SER A 86 2.70 -7.96 -4.00
C SER A 86 1.81 -8.78 -3.07
N ILE A 87 2.43 -9.68 -2.30
CA ILE A 87 1.73 -10.55 -1.34
C ILE A 87 2.32 -10.38 0.06
N SER A 88 1.46 -10.53 1.06
CA SER A 88 1.84 -10.53 2.47
C SER A 88 1.62 -11.92 3.03
N LEU A 89 2.69 -12.64 3.33
CA LEU A 89 2.60 -13.94 4.00
C LEU A 89 2.65 -13.75 5.52
N PRO A 90 2.01 -14.65 6.29
CA PRO A 90 2.08 -14.63 7.75
C PRO A 90 3.52 -14.56 8.27
N GLY A 91 3.79 -13.60 9.16
CA GLY A 91 5.12 -13.32 9.71
C GLY A 91 5.04 -12.87 11.17
N TRP A 92 4.56 -13.74 12.06
CA TRP A 92 4.50 -13.39 13.48
C TRP A 92 5.91 -13.24 14.05
N SER A 93 6.25 -12.04 14.51
CA SER A 93 7.43 -11.81 15.34
C SER A 93 7.10 -12.20 16.79
N GLU A 94 8.01 -12.95 17.42
CA GLU A 94 7.94 -13.25 18.86
C GLU A 94 8.03 -12.01 19.74
#